data_AF-A0A3M2HUR1-F1
#
_entry.id   AF-A0A3M2HUR1-F1
#
_cell.length_a   1.000
_cell.length_b   1.000
_cell.length_c   1.000
_cell.angle_alpha   90.00
_cell.angle_beta   90.00
_cell.angle_gamma   90.00
#
_symmetry.space_group_name_H-M   'P 1'
#
loop_
_entity.id
_entity.type
_entity.pdbx_description
1 polymer ?
#
loop_
_entity_poly.entity_id
_entity_poly.type
_entity_poly.pdbx_seq_one_letter_code
_entity_poly.pdbx_strand_id
1 'polypeptide(L)'
;MLRRWSSPRLAGPGQTRVNPQCLDASGLPCNGRLRLLSFNIQVGISTERYHHYLTRSWQHLLPHPGRARNLQRIGELLENYDLVALQEADGGSMRSGYVNQVEHLAQLGAFPYWYQQLNRNLGRFAQHSNGVLSRLEPHGLEDHPLPGPSGRGAILLRFGEGDDALIVVVMHLALGGGTRTRQLAYIRELIGGYRHQILMGDMNTHASDLLEHSPLRDLGLQAPQIEATFPSWRPQRCLDHILLSPSLTLERVDVLGQASSDHLPVGVEIRLPDALHTSALPVPMDGI
;
A
#
# COMPACT_ATOMS: atom_id res chain seq x y z
N MET A 1 -30.90 -17.50 11.88
CA MET A 1 -30.32 -16.38 11.10
C MET A 1 -29.21 -16.93 10.21
N LEU A 2 -29.44 -16.94 8.90
CA LEU A 2 -28.56 -17.53 7.90
C LEU A 2 -27.21 -16.78 7.88
N ARG A 3 -26.13 -17.43 8.31
CA ARG A 3 -24.77 -16.99 7.98
C ARG A 3 -24.67 -17.04 6.45
N ARG A 4 -24.67 -15.88 5.79
CA ARG A 4 -24.13 -15.78 4.44
C ARG A 4 -22.64 -16.07 4.54
N TRP A 5 -22.25 -17.31 4.26
CA TRP A 5 -20.85 -17.61 4.00
C TRP A 5 -20.54 -16.94 2.68
N SER A 6 -19.91 -15.77 2.73
CA SER A 6 -19.29 -15.20 1.54
C SER A 6 -18.34 -16.25 0.99
N SER A 7 -18.43 -16.57 -0.30
CA SER A 7 -17.49 -17.48 -0.96
C SER A 7 -16.05 -17.06 -0.62
N PRO A 8 -15.15 -18.02 -0.32
CA PRO A 8 -13.76 -17.69 -0.03
C PRO A 8 -13.20 -16.92 -1.23
N ARG A 9 -12.58 -15.76 -0.96
CA ARG A 9 -11.78 -15.07 -1.98
C ARG A 9 -10.66 -16.02 -2.41
N LEU A 10 -10.41 -16.09 -3.71
CA LEU A 10 -9.29 -16.83 -4.29
C LEU A 10 -8.29 -15.82 -4.86
N ALA A 11 -7.03 -16.22 -4.90
CA ALA A 11 -6.02 -15.45 -5.61
C ALA A 11 -6.34 -15.44 -7.11
N GLY A 12 -6.09 -14.32 -7.78
CA GLY A 12 -6.34 -14.22 -9.21
C GLY A 12 -5.89 -12.88 -9.80
N PRO A 13 -6.02 -12.72 -11.13
CA PRO A 13 -5.68 -11.47 -11.78
C PRO A 13 -6.61 -10.36 -11.28
N GLY A 14 -6.02 -9.23 -10.90
CA GLY A 14 -6.76 -8.00 -10.69
C GLY A 14 -6.73 -7.13 -11.95
N GLN A 15 -7.64 -6.19 -12.03
CA GLN A 15 -7.72 -5.27 -13.17
C GLN A 15 -7.40 -3.85 -12.72
N THR A 16 -6.23 -3.37 -13.11
CA THR A 16 -5.84 -1.97 -12.94
C THR A 16 -6.91 -1.05 -13.51
N ARG A 17 -7.31 -0.05 -12.73
CA ARG A 17 -8.21 1.02 -13.15
C ARG A 17 -7.40 2.20 -13.66
N VAL A 18 -7.92 2.85 -14.70
CA VAL A 18 -7.29 4.00 -15.34
C VAL A 18 -8.08 5.25 -14.97
N ASN A 19 -7.37 6.28 -14.52
CA ASN A 19 -7.89 7.62 -14.37
C ASN A 19 -7.52 8.44 -15.62
N PRO A 20 -8.46 8.60 -16.58
CA PRO A 20 -8.17 9.23 -17.86
C PRO A 20 -7.75 10.70 -17.75
N GLN A 21 -8.10 11.36 -16.64
CA GLN A 21 -7.77 12.77 -16.38
C GLN A 21 -6.31 12.97 -15.95
N CYS A 22 -5.56 11.88 -15.72
CA CYS A 22 -4.22 11.92 -15.15
C CYS A 22 -3.18 11.17 -16.00
N LEU A 23 -3.53 10.81 -17.24
CA LEU A 23 -2.62 10.09 -18.15
C LEU A 23 -1.38 10.91 -18.49
N ASP A 24 -1.48 12.24 -18.53
CA ASP A 24 -0.35 13.14 -18.77
C ASP A 24 0.69 13.09 -17.64
N ALA A 25 0.31 12.58 -16.47
CA ALA A 25 1.20 12.37 -15.33
C ALA A 25 1.70 10.92 -15.22
N SER A 26 1.61 10.13 -16.29
CA SER A 26 2.13 8.76 -16.35
C SER A 26 3.63 8.72 -16.68
N GLY A 27 4.26 7.61 -16.31
CA GLY A 27 5.69 7.37 -16.53
C GLY A 27 6.56 7.65 -15.31
N LEU A 28 7.85 7.32 -15.44
CA LEU A 28 8.85 7.65 -14.42
C LEU A 28 9.50 9.01 -14.68
N PRO A 29 9.99 9.69 -13.63
CA PRO A 29 10.91 10.78 -13.82
C PRO A 29 12.18 10.30 -14.53
N CYS A 30 12.71 11.08 -15.48
CA CYS A 30 13.89 10.75 -16.28
C CYS A 30 15.20 10.57 -15.48
N ASN A 31 15.16 10.82 -14.17
CA ASN A 31 16.31 10.71 -13.26
C ASN A 31 16.61 9.26 -12.83
N GLY A 32 15.77 8.30 -13.25
CA GLY A 32 15.91 6.89 -12.94
C GLY A 32 15.57 6.51 -11.51
N ARG A 33 14.75 7.33 -10.83
CA ARG A 33 14.35 7.11 -9.45
C ARG A 33 12.89 6.75 -9.36
N LEU A 34 12.56 5.88 -8.42
CA LEU A 34 11.19 5.52 -8.08
C LEU A 34 10.93 5.92 -6.62
N ARG A 35 9.96 6.81 -6.41
CA ARG A 35 9.53 7.25 -5.08
C ARG A 35 8.34 6.42 -4.61
N LEU A 36 8.54 5.70 -3.53
CA LEU A 36 7.59 4.78 -2.92
C LEU A 36 7.00 5.41 -1.64
N LEU A 37 5.71 5.20 -1.40
CA LEU A 37 5.08 5.55 -0.13
C LEU A 37 4.21 4.41 0.39
N SER A 38 4.35 4.06 1.66
CA SER A 38 3.38 3.23 2.38
C SER A 38 2.64 4.06 3.41
N PHE A 39 1.30 3.97 3.43
CA PHE A 39 0.50 4.73 4.37
C PHE A 39 -0.81 4.02 4.77
N ASN A 40 -0.92 3.69 6.06
CA ASN A 40 -2.20 3.30 6.67
C ASN A 40 -3.00 4.57 6.99
N ILE A 41 -4.11 4.79 6.27
CA ILE A 41 -4.89 6.04 6.33
C ILE A 41 -6.07 5.99 7.30
N GLN A 42 -6.31 4.86 7.98
CA GLN A 42 -7.37 4.69 8.97
C GLN A 42 -8.74 5.21 8.52
N VAL A 43 -9.19 4.86 7.31
CA VAL A 43 -10.47 5.31 6.72
C VAL A 43 -10.54 6.85 6.55
N GLY A 44 -9.40 7.52 6.45
CA GLY A 44 -9.27 8.97 6.35
C GLY A 44 -9.56 9.72 7.65
N ILE A 45 -9.49 9.05 8.80
CA ILE A 45 -9.72 9.66 10.12
C ILE A 45 -8.38 10.18 10.66
N SER A 46 -8.35 11.46 11.05
CA SER A 46 -7.20 12.01 11.77
C SER A 46 -7.32 11.67 13.26
N THR A 47 -6.31 10.95 13.75
CA THR A 47 -6.19 10.54 15.15
C THR A 47 -4.91 11.14 15.72
N GLU A 48 -5.05 12.24 16.47
CA GLU A 48 -3.89 12.98 17.01
C GLU A 48 -3.63 12.73 18.52
N ARG A 49 -4.48 11.95 19.20
CA ARG A 49 -4.41 11.70 20.66
C ARG A 49 -5.09 10.37 21.04
N TYR A 50 -4.63 9.71 22.09
CA TYR A 50 -5.18 8.41 22.54
C TYR A 50 -6.69 8.43 22.81
N HIS A 51 -7.21 9.49 23.45
CA HIS A 51 -8.65 9.57 23.73
C HIS A 51 -9.51 9.66 22.45
N HIS A 52 -8.93 10.02 21.29
CA HIS A 52 -9.66 10.00 20.02
C HIS A 52 -10.10 8.59 19.61
N TYR A 53 -9.39 7.53 20.03
CA TYR A 53 -9.87 6.15 19.83
C TYR A 53 -11.22 5.88 20.49
N LEU A 54 -11.55 6.61 21.57
CA LEU A 54 -12.81 6.50 22.30
C LEU A 54 -13.81 7.59 21.92
N THR A 55 -13.36 8.84 21.76
CA THR A 55 -14.25 9.98 21.48
C THR A 55 -14.60 10.13 20.00
N ARG A 56 -13.78 9.59 19.09
CA ARG A 56 -13.99 9.63 17.63
C ARG A 56 -14.30 8.25 17.05
N SER A 57 -14.55 7.21 17.87
CA SER A 57 -14.93 5.87 17.39
C SER A 57 -16.16 5.91 16.48
N TRP A 58 -17.08 6.86 16.71
CA TRP A 58 -18.24 7.08 15.85
C TRP A 58 -17.86 7.51 14.42
N GLN A 59 -16.71 8.15 14.20
CA GLN A 59 -16.23 8.56 12.87
C GLN A 59 -15.79 7.35 12.03
N HIS A 60 -15.53 6.20 12.67
CA HIS A 60 -15.33 4.92 11.97
C HIS A 60 -16.65 4.30 11.49
N LEU A 61 -17.79 4.85 11.94
CA LEU A 61 -19.13 4.33 11.68
C LEU A 61 -20.02 5.30 10.89
N LEU A 62 -19.79 6.62 10.97
CA LEU A 62 -20.61 7.65 10.34
C LEU A 62 -19.78 8.62 9.47
N PRO A 63 -20.39 9.27 8.46
CA PRO A 63 -19.77 10.35 7.71
C PRO A 63 -19.36 11.54 8.59
N HIS A 64 -18.21 12.15 8.30
CA HIS A 64 -17.76 13.36 9.00
C HIS A 64 -17.05 14.33 8.04
N PRO A 65 -17.40 15.63 8.02
CA PRO A 65 -16.83 16.62 7.10
C PRO A 65 -15.31 16.79 7.23
N GLY A 66 -14.73 16.53 8.40
CA GLY A 66 -13.28 16.54 8.59
C GLY A 66 -12.55 15.48 7.76
N ARG A 67 -13.23 14.39 7.36
CA ARG A 67 -12.64 13.33 6.53
C ARG A 67 -12.28 13.84 5.13
N ALA A 68 -13.15 14.62 4.49
CA ALA A 68 -12.89 15.16 3.16
C ALA A 68 -11.63 16.06 3.15
N ARG A 69 -11.51 16.97 4.14
CA ARG A 69 -10.31 17.80 4.30
C ARG A 69 -9.05 16.98 4.59
N ASN A 70 -9.19 15.90 5.37
CA ASN A 70 -8.06 15.01 5.64
C ASN A 70 -7.63 14.26 4.38
N LEU A 71 -8.57 13.71 3.61
CA LEU A 71 -8.28 13.06 2.33
C LEU A 71 -7.63 14.01 1.34
N GLN A 72 -8.01 15.29 1.32
CA GLN A 72 -7.33 16.32 0.53
C GLN A 72 -5.86 16.47 0.93
N ARG A 73 -5.56 16.64 2.23
CA ARG A 73 -4.18 16.72 2.74
C ARG A 73 -3.36 15.47 2.43
N ILE A 74 -4.01 14.30 2.52
CA ILE A 74 -3.38 13.03 2.15
C ILE A 74 -3.08 13.07 0.65
N GLY A 75 -4.04 13.41 -0.21
CA GLY A 75 -3.84 13.51 -1.66
C GLY A 75 -2.68 14.43 -2.06
N GLU A 76 -2.61 15.62 -1.46
CA GLU A 76 -1.48 16.57 -1.64
C GLU A 76 -0.13 15.96 -1.24
N LEU A 77 -0.11 15.16 -0.17
CA LEU A 77 1.09 14.40 0.20
C LEU A 77 1.45 13.37 -0.88
N LEU A 78 0.46 12.57 -1.32
CA LEU A 78 0.67 11.46 -2.24
C LEU A 78 1.23 11.90 -3.59
N GLU A 79 0.93 13.12 -4.04
CA GLU A 79 1.41 13.68 -5.30
C GLU A 79 2.94 13.61 -5.46
N ASN A 80 3.67 13.66 -4.35
CA ASN A 80 5.15 13.63 -4.33
C ASN A 80 5.75 12.23 -4.59
N TYR A 81 4.92 11.21 -4.82
CA TYR A 81 5.32 9.82 -4.95
C TYR A 81 4.84 9.20 -6.26
N ASP A 82 5.53 8.13 -6.68
CA ASP A 82 5.29 7.46 -7.96
C ASP A 82 4.50 6.17 -7.79
N LEU A 83 4.68 5.47 -6.66
CA LEU A 83 3.94 4.26 -6.30
C LEU A 83 3.56 4.30 -4.82
N VAL A 84 2.26 4.22 -4.55
CA VAL A 84 1.69 4.38 -3.21
C VAL A 84 0.92 3.14 -2.80
N ALA A 85 1.23 2.63 -1.62
CA ALA A 85 0.52 1.58 -0.93
C ALA A 85 -0.38 2.18 0.16
N LEU A 86 -1.70 1.97 0.04
CA LEU A 86 -2.68 2.43 1.02
C LEU A 86 -3.24 1.25 1.81
N GLN A 87 -3.28 1.38 3.14
CA GLN A 87 -3.95 0.42 4.03
C GLN A 87 -5.10 1.07 4.78
N GLU A 88 -6.09 0.26 5.14
CA GLU A 88 -7.32 0.70 5.84
C GLU A 88 -8.13 1.77 5.11
N ALA A 89 -8.07 1.77 3.78
CA ALA A 89 -9.00 2.56 2.97
C ALA A 89 -10.42 1.97 3.02
N ASP A 90 -11.40 2.80 2.69
CA ASP A 90 -12.77 2.35 2.44
C ASP A 90 -13.10 2.32 0.94
N GLY A 91 -13.64 1.20 0.47
CA GLY A 91 -14.01 0.97 -0.93
C GLY A 91 -15.30 1.64 -1.40
N GLY A 92 -15.92 2.49 -0.57
CA GLY A 92 -17.21 3.12 -0.87
C GLY A 92 -18.36 2.47 -0.12
N SER A 93 -18.68 3.01 1.04
CA SER A 93 -19.73 2.52 1.94
C SER A 93 -20.41 3.67 2.67
N MET A 94 -21.49 3.39 3.40
CA MET A 94 -22.22 4.40 4.17
C MET A 94 -21.31 5.23 5.07
N ARG A 95 -20.35 4.60 5.78
CA ARG A 95 -19.46 5.34 6.68
C ARG A 95 -18.61 6.37 5.94
N SER A 96 -18.23 6.11 4.69
CA SER A 96 -17.43 7.01 3.84
C SER A 96 -18.29 7.95 2.98
N GLY A 97 -19.62 7.94 3.14
CA GLY A 97 -20.52 8.69 2.25
C GLY A 97 -20.56 8.11 0.84
N TYR A 98 -20.31 6.80 0.70
CA TYR A 98 -20.18 6.06 -0.55
C TYR A 98 -19.03 6.50 -1.45
N VAL A 99 -18.06 7.24 -0.90
CA VAL A 99 -16.82 7.59 -1.60
C VAL A 99 -15.83 6.45 -1.52
N ASN A 100 -15.39 5.95 -2.68
CA ASN A 100 -14.24 5.06 -2.75
C ASN A 100 -12.97 5.87 -2.50
N GLN A 101 -12.34 5.64 -1.35
CA GLN A 101 -11.19 6.44 -0.92
C GLN A 101 -9.95 6.19 -1.77
N VAL A 102 -9.78 4.97 -2.31
CA VAL A 102 -8.64 4.65 -3.18
C VAL A 102 -8.74 5.43 -4.47
N GLU A 103 -9.91 5.38 -5.12
CA GLU A 103 -10.20 6.15 -6.34
C GLU A 103 -10.08 7.67 -6.11
N HIS A 104 -10.65 8.16 -5.01
CA HIS A 104 -10.62 9.58 -4.71
C HIS A 104 -9.19 10.10 -4.45
N LEU A 105 -8.37 9.31 -3.74
CA LEU A 105 -6.95 9.64 -3.54
C LEU A 105 -6.13 9.51 -4.84
N ALA A 106 -6.50 8.58 -5.74
CA ALA A 106 -5.91 8.52 -7.08
C ALA A 106 -6.15 9.83 -7.84
N GLN A 107 -7.36 10.38 -7.78
CA GLN A 107 -7.71 11.65 -8.41
C GLN A 107 -6.95 12.83 -7.78
N LEU A 108 -6.98 12.94 -6.44
CA LEU A 108 -6.34 14.04 -5.72
C LEU A 108 -4.81 14.05 -5.89
N GLY A 109 -4.17 12.88 -5.86
CA GLY A 109 -2.74 12.73 -6.09
C GLY A 109 -2.34 12.65 -7.56
N ALA A 110 -3.28 12.86 -8.49
CA ALA A 110 -3.09 12.78 -9.94
C ALA A 110 -2.55 11.43 -10.47
N PHE A 111 -2.83 10.31 -9.82
CA PHE A 111 -2.37 9.00 -10.27
C PHE A 111 -3.21 8.47 -11.45
N PRO A 112 -2.56 8.11 -12.59
CA PRO A 112 -3.23 7.51 -13.74
C PRO A 112 -3.71 6.08 -13.49
N TYR A 113 -3.01 5.32 -12.65
CA TYR A 113 -3.34 3.92 -12.41
C TYR A 113 -3.65 3.67 -10.94
N TRP A 114 -4.70 2.92 -10.67
CA TRP A 114 -5.05 2.54 -9.31
C TRP A 114 -5.73 1.18 -9.24
N TYR A 115 -5.70 0.55 -8.07
CA TYR A 115 -6.42 -0.69 -7.80
C TYR A 115 -6.87 -0.76 -6.34
N GLN A 116 -8.06 -1.30 -6.11
CA GLN A 116 -8.62 -1.52 -4.78
C GLN A 116 -8.80 -3.02 -4.54
N GLN A 117 -8.15 -3.54 -3.49
CA GLN A 117 -8.42 -4.88 -2.99
C GLN A 117 -9.39 -4.81 -1.81
N LEU A 118 -10.60 -5.35 -1.98
CA LEU A 118 -11.60 -5.44 -0.91
C LEU A 118 -11.30 -6.58 0.06
N ASN A 119 -10.76 -6.23 1.24
CA ASN A 119 -10.31 -7.18 2.25
C ASN A 119 -11.43 -7.66 3.19
N ARG A 120 -12.30 -6.76 3.63
CA ARG A 120 -13.45 -7.11 4.47
C ARG A 120 -14.67 -6.32 4.03
N ASN A 121 -15.67 -7.04 3.55
CA ASN A 121 -16.93 -6.48 3.09
C ASN A 121 -18.01 -6.64 4.17
N LEU A 122 -18.39 -5.55 4.83
CA LEU A 122 -19.50 -5.48 5.78
C LEU A 122 -20.76 -4.91 5.11
N GLY A 123 -20.92 -5.19 3.82
CA GLY A 123 -22.02 -4.73 2.99
C GLY A 123 -22.00 -3.22 2.82
N ARG A 124 -23.16 -2.59 3.02
CA ARG A 124 -23.31 -1.13 2.87
C ARG A 124 -22.63 -0.35 4.00
N PHE A 125 -22.27 -0.97 5.12
CA PHE A 125 -21.76 -0.24 6.28
C PHE A 125 -20.28 0.16 6.16
N ALA A 126 -19.44 -0.79 5.74
CA ALA A 126 -17.99 -0.63 5.72
C ALA A 126 -17.35 -1.59 4.70
N GLN A 127 -16.38 -1.11 3.94
CA GLN A 127 -15.65 -1.89 2.94
C GLN A 127 -14.15 -1.69 3.11
N HIS A 128 -13.56 -2.39 4.10
CA HIS A 128 -12.13 -2.27 4.38
C HIS A 128 -11.30 -2.80 3.22
N SER A 129 -10.39 -1.97 2.71
CA SER A 129 -9.64 -2.24 1.50
C SER A 129 -8.17 -1.86 1.65
N ASN A 130 -7.32 -2.54 0.89
CA ASN A 130 -6.01 -2.01 0.52
C ASN A 130 -6.15 -1.28 -0.83
N GLY A 131 -5.26 -0.32 -1.07
CA GLY A 131 -5.19 0.42 -2.32
C GLY A 131 -3.76 0.46 -2.86
N VAL A 132 -3.65 0.52 -4.18
CA VAL A 132 -2.42 0.86 -4.90
C VAL A 132 -2.73 2.06 -5.77
N LEU A 133 -1.85 3.06 -5.77
CA LEU A 133 -1.83 4.15 -6.74
C LEU A 133 -0.48 4.14 -7.44
N SER A 134 -0.45 4.29 -8.76
CA SER A 134 0.77 4.20 -9.55
C SER A 134 0.78 5.21 -10.70
N ARG A 135 1.92 5.87 -10.91
CA ARG A 135 2.24 6.63 -12.13
C ARG A 135 2.61 5.71 -13.29
N LEU A 136 2.99 4.49 -12.97
CA LEU A 136 3.44 3.46 -13.91
C LEU A 136 2.31 2.48 -14.19
N GLU A 137 2.13 2.13 -15.45
CA GLU A 137 1.22 1.04 -15.79
C GLU A 137 1.86 -0.29 -15.41
N PRO A 138 1.26 -1.07 -14.49
CA PRO A 138 1.76 -2.40 -14.19
C PRO A 138 1.48 -3.34 -15.37
N HIS A 139 2.48 -4.12 -15.77
CA HIS A 139 2.34 -5.19 -16.79
C HIS A 139 1.45 -6.34 -16.29
N GLY A 140 1.41 -6.53 -14.97
CA GLY A 140 0.56 -7.52 -14.33
C GLY A 140 0.14 -7.05 -12.95
N LEU A 141 -1.09 -7.41 -12.57
CA LEU A 141 -1.63 -7.15 -11.24
C LEU A 141 -2.35 -8.41 -10.76
N GLU A 142 -2.01 -8.86 -9.56
CA GLU A 142 -2.65 -10.00 -8.91
C GLU A 142 -3.18 -9.61 -7.54
N ASP A 143 -4.37 -10.12 -7.23
CA ASP A 143 -5.07 -9.93 -5.97
C ASP A 143 -5.01 -11.21 -5.15
N HIS A 144 -4.34 -11.16 -4.00
CA HIS A 144 -4.16 -12.32 -3.13
C HIS A 144 -4.84 -12.13 -1.78
N PRO A 145 -5.89 -12.91 -1.46
CA PRO A 145 -6.36 -13.04 -0.09
C PRO A 145 -5.32 -13.78 0.74
N LEU A 146 -4.92 -13.21 1.88
CA LEU A 146 -3.85 -13.80 2.70
C LEU A 146 -4.39 -14.91 3.60
N PRO A 147 -3.60 -15.98 3.87
CA PRO A 147 -3.99 -17.06 4.77
C PRO A 147 -4.42 -16.55 6.16
N GLY A 148 -5.48 -17.14 6.71
CA GLY A 148 -6.03 -16.81 8.02
C GLY A 148 -7.44 -16.21 7.95
N PRO A 149 -7.89 -15.53 9.02
CA PRO A 149 -9.20 -14.88 9.05
C PRO A 149 -9.34 -13.81 7.96
N SER A 150 -10.57 -13.56 7.53
CA SER A 150 -10.85 -12.55 6.49
C SER A 150 -10.44 -11.13 6.92
N GLY A 151 -10.03 -10.33 5.95
CA GLY A 151 -9.65 -8.93 6.17
C GLY A 151 -8.18 -8.59 5.98
N ARG A 152 -7.35 -9.56 5.55
CA ARG A 152 -5.96 -9.33 5.15
C ARG A 152 -5.76 -9.80 3.72
N GLY A 153 -4.88 -9.11 2.99
CA GLY A 153 -4.64 -9.33 1.58
C GLY A 153 -3.34 -8.70 1.14
N ALA A 154 -2.85 -9.14 -0.01
CA ALA A 154 -1.72 -8.59 -0.72
C ALA A 154 -2.10 -8.31 -2.18
N ILE A 155 -1.57 -7.23 -2.74
CA ILE A 155 -1.66 -6.89 -4.15
C ILE A 155 -0.24 -7.02 -4.70
N LEU A 156 -0.05 -7.87 -5.71
CA LEU A 156 1.22 -8.01 -6.40
C LEU A 156 1.15 -7.23 -7.70
N LEU A 157 2.12 -6.35 -7.92
CA LEU A 157 2.32 -5.58 -9.14
C LEU A 157 3.61 -6.06 -9.79
N ARG A 158 3.56 -6.22 -11.12
CA ARG A 158 4.73 -6.54 -11.93
C ARG A 158 5.00 -5.42 -12.91
N PHE A 159 6.23 -4.91 -12.93
CA PHE A 159 6.72 -3.98 -13.93
C PHE A 159 7.87 -4.63 -14.72
N GLY A 160 7.71 -4.74 -16.04
CA GLY A 160 8.59 -5.53 -16.90
C GLY A 160 8.24 -7.02 -16.94
N GLU A 161 9.13 -7.81 -17.53
CA GLU A 161 8.95 -9.25 -17.78
C GLU A 161 10.15 -10.07 -17.30
N GLY A 162 9.95 -11.37 -17.08
CA GLY A 162 11.00 -12.31 -16.67
C GLY A 162 11.53 -12.08 -15.24
N ASP A 163 12.69 -12.66 -14.96
CA ASP A 163 13.29 -12.69 -13.62
C ASP A 163 13.81 -11.31 -13.17
N ASP A 164 14.10 -10.41 -14.12
CA ASP A 164 14.51 -9.03 -13.89
C ASP A 164 13.31 -8.05 -13.83
N ALA A 165 12.07 -8.55 -13.84
CA ALA A 165 10.91 -7.71 -13.55
C ALA A 165 10.96 -7.18 -12.11
N LEU A 166 10.48 -5.95 -11.91
CA LEU A 166 10.26 -5.40 -10.59
C LEU A 166 8.93 -5.91 -10.04
N ILE A 167 9.00 -6.65 -8.94
CA ILE A 167 7.83 -7.10 -8.19
C ILE A 167 7.61 -6.20 -6.99
N VAL A 168 6.41 -5.63 -6.91
CA VAL A 168 5.98 -4.85 -5.75
C VAL A 168 4.79 -5.51 -5.10
N VAL A 169 4.91 -5.84 -3.82
CA VAL A 169 3.81 -6.41 -3.04
C VAL A 169 3.33 -5.41 -2.01
N VAL A 170 2.11 -4.93 -2.19
CA VAL A 170 1.40 -4.11 -1.21
C VAL A 170 0.58 -4.99 -0.30
N MET A 171 0.82 -4.94 1.01
CA MET A 171 0.16 -5.84 1.95
C MET A 171 -0.28 -5.16 3.25
N HIS A 172 -1.19 -5.81 3.95
CA HIS A 172 -1.51 -5.51 5.35
C HIS A 172 -1.55 -6.84 6.08
N LEU A 173 -0.70 -7.04 7.08
CA LEU A 173 -0.55 -8.32 7.78
C LEU A 173 -1.43 -8.43 9.03
N ALA A 174 -1.63 -9.66 9.48
CA ALA A 174 -2.35 -9.95 10.72
C ALA A 174 -1.57 -9.51 11.97
N LEU A 175 -2.31 -9.10 13.01
CA LEU A 175 -1.76 -8.76 14.33
C LEU A 175 -1.09 -9.96 15.01
N GLY A 176 -1.72 -11.14 14.94
CA GLY A 176 -1.23 -12.35 15.59
C GLY A 176 -0.03 -12.97 14.88
N GLY A 177 1.08 -13.14 15.60
CA GLY A 177 2.36 -13.62 15.08
C GLY A 177 2.27 -14.90 14.25
N GLY A 178 1.62 -15.95 14.76
CA GLY A 178 1.50 -17.21 14.02
C GLY A 178 0.71 -17.11 12.71
N THR A 179 -0.27 -16.20 12.63
CA THR A 179 -0.97 -15.94 11.36
C THR A 179 -0.07 -15.16 10.42
N ARG A 180 0.61 -14.12 10.92
CA ARG A 180 1.58 -13.34 10.14
C ARG A 180 2.69 -14.22 9.56
N THR A 181 3.21 -15.19 10.30
CA THR A 181 4.20 -16.17 9.79
C THR A 181 3.66 -16.93 8.58
N ARG A 182 2.42 -17.42 8.62
CA ARG A 182 1.82 -18.12 7.45
C ARG A 182 1.62 -17.18 6.25
N GLN A 183 1.25 -15.93 6.50
CA GLN A 183 1.10 -14.92 5.46
C GLN A 183 2.44 -14.61 4.80
N LEU A 184 3.51 -14.44 5.59
CA LEU A 184 4.86 -14.20 5.09
C LEU A 184 5.43 -15.41 4.34
N ALA A 185 5.12 -16.63 4.75
CA ALA A 185 5.48 -17.84 4.01
C ALA A 185 4.83 -17.85 2.62
N TYR A 186 3.54 -17.53 2.54
CA TYR A 186 2.83 -17.39 1.28
C TYR A 186 3.43 -16.29 0.39
N ILE A 187 3.76 -15.12 0.95
CA ILE A 187 4.43 -14.04 0.20
C ILE A 187 5.81 -14.47 -0.32
N ARG A 188 6.60 -15.19 0.49
CA ARG A 188 7.90 -15.73 0.04
C ARG A 188 7.75 -16.62 -1.19
N GLU A 189 6.75 -17.50 -1.19
CA GLU A 189 6.48 -18.39 -2.34
C GLU A 189 6.13 -17.60 -3.60
N LEU A 190 5.36 -16.52 -3.48
CA LEU A 190 4.98 -15.67 -4.62
C LEU A 190 6.17 -14.94 -5.26
N ILE A 191 7.13 -14.48 -4.45
CA ILE A 191 8.20 -13.58 -4.93
C ILE A 191 9.54 -14.29 -5.19
N GLY A 192 9.69 -15.56 -4.78
CA GLY A 192 10.98 -16.24 -4.71
C GLY A 192 11.74 -16.39 -6.04
N GLY A 193 11.05 -16.28 -7.17
CA GLY A 193 11.66 -16.36 -8.51
C GLY A 193 12.20 -15.04 -9.06
N TYR A 194 11.93 -13.92 -8.41
CA TYR A 194 12.23 -12.59 -8.97
C TYR A 194 13.43 -11.95 -8.32
N ARG A 195 14.26 -11.25 -9.08
CA ARG A 195 15.47 -10.61 -8.57
C ARG A 195 15.18 -9.29 -7.84
N HIS A 196 14.21 -8.53 -8.32
CA HIS A 196 13.89 -7.19 -7.85
C HIS A 196 12.55 -7.20 -7.11
N GLN A 197 12.60 -7.07 -5.79
CA GLN A 197 11.44 -7.23 -4.92
C GLN A 197 11.31 -6.03 -3.98
N ILE A 198 10.09 -5.50 -3.89
CA ILE A 198 9.69 -4.48 -2.92
C ILE A 198 8.48 -5.04 -2.16
N LEU A 199 8.57 -5.11 -0.83
CA LEU A 199 7.45 -5.46 0.03
C LEU A 199 7.07 -4.26 0.87
N MET A 200 5.85 -3.74 0.74
CA MET A 200 5.47 -2.51 1.43
C MET A 200 4.08 -2.57 2.06
N GLY A 201 3.94 -1.95 3.24
CA GLY A 201 2.67 -1.87 3.94
C GLY A 201 2.77 -1.88 5.46
N ASP A 202 1.60 -1.92 6.12
CA ASP A 202 1.48 -2.19 7.55
C ASP A 202 1.68 -3.70 7.82
N MET A 203 2.87 -4.03 8.31
CA MET A 203 3.27 -5.41 8.60
C MET A 203 2.98 -5.80 10.06
N ASN A 204 2.47 -4.87 10.88
CA ASN A 204 2.07 -5.09 12.27
C ASN A 204 3.16 -5.73 13.17
N THR A 205 4.43 -5.55 12.84
CA THR A 205 5.59 -6.13 13.55
C THR A 205 6.84 -5.31 13.26
N HIS A 206 7.93 -5.52 14.00
CA HIS A 206 9.20 -4.81 13.77
C HIS A 206 10.02 -5.44 12.64
N ALA A 207 10.95 -4.67 12.08
CA ALA A 207 11.84 -5.11 11.01
C ALA A 207 12.66 -6.36 11.40
N SER A 208 13.17 -6.42 12.63
CA SER A 208 13.91 -7.58 13.14
C SER A 208 13.07 -8.87 13.14
N ASP A 209 11.77 -8.78 13.42
CA ASP A 209 10.89 -9.96 13.35
C ASP A 209 10.73 -10.44 11.90
N LEU A 210 10.64 -9.49 10.95
CA LEU A 210 10.51 -9.78 9.52
C LEU A 210 11.79 -10.39 8.95
N LEU A 211 12.94 -9.79 9.26
CA LEU A 211 14.21 -10.11 8.61
C LEU A 211 14.97 -11.25 9.29
N GLU A 212 14.74 -11.53 10.56
CA GLU A 212 15.51 -12.56 11.29
C GLU A 212 14.63 -13.74 11.73
N HIS A 213 13.36 -13.47 12.06
CA HIS A 213 12.48 -14.44 12.74
C HIS A 213 11.28 -14.88 11.89
N SER A 214 11.28 -14.59 10.59
CA SER A 214 10.18 -14.93 9.70
C SER A 214 10.63 -15.78 8.51
N PRO A 215 9.67 -16.28 7.70
CA PRO A 215 9.99 -16.91 6.43
C PRO A 215 10.80 -16.02 5.48
N LEU A 216 10.77 -14.69 5.60
CA LEU A 216 11.53 -13.79 4.71
C LEU A 216 13.04 -13.77 4.98
N ARG A 217 13.52 -14.34 6.09
CA ARG A 217 14.89 -14.16 6.59
C ARG A 217 16.00 -14.50 5.59
N ASP A 218 15.76 -15.47 4.70
CA ASP A 218 16.79 -15.96 3.76
C ASP A 218 16.81 -15.16 2.45
N LEU A 219 15.90 -14.19 2.26
CA LEU A 219 15.80 -13.39 1.04
C LEU A 219 16.81 -12.22 1.01
N GLY A 220 17.52 -11.97 2.11
CA GLY A 220 18.46 -10.85 2.21
C GLY A 220 17.80 -9.47 2.11
N LEU A 221 16.48 -9.37 2.33
CA LEU A 221 15.76 -8.10 2.26
C LEU A 221 16.32 -7.10 3.27
N GLN A 222 16.31 -5.82 2.89
CA GLN A 222 16.73 -4.72 3.73
C GLN A 222 15.51 -3.92 4.17
N ALA A 223 15.45 -3.55 5.45
CA ALA A 223 14.46 -2.64 6.01
C ALA A 223 15.13 -1.28 6.26
N PRO A 224 14.99 -0.31 5.35
CA PRO A 224 15.70 0.95 5.44
C PRO A 224 15.09 1.89 6.50
N GLN A 225 13.80 1.74 6.82
CA GLN A 225 13.16 2.46 7.92
C GLN A 225 13.39 1.79 9.28
N ILE A 226 13.86 2.57 10.25
CA ILE A 226 14.06 2.14 11.64
C ILE A 226 13.19 2.98 12.59
N GLU A 227 12.77 4.16 12.16
CA GLU A 227 11.97 5.09 12.96
C GLU A 227 10.56 4.55 13.24
N ALA A 228 10.03 4.90 14.41
CA ALA A 228 8.69 4.50 14.79
C ALA A 228 7.63 5.27 13.99
N THR A 229 6.57 4.57 13.60
CA THR A 229 5.46 5.10 12.80
C THR A 229 4.15 5.15 13.58
N PHE A 230 4.05 4.39 14.69
CA PHE A 230 2.81 4.23 15.45
C PHE A 230 3.00 4.42 16.97
N PRO A 231 2.05 5.06 17.67
CA PRO A 231 1.00 5.91 17.10
C PRO A 231 1.59 7.25 16.62
N SER A 232 1.04 7.84 15.57
CA SER A 232 1.59 9.03 14.90
C SER A 232 1.85 10.23 15.81
N TRP A 233 1.05 10.44 16.86
CA TRP A 233 1.21 11.55 17.83
C TRP A 233 2.28 11.31 18.89
N ARG A 234 2.75 10.07 19.05
CA ARG A 234 3.86 9.71 19.94
C ARG A 234 4.47 8.39 19.46
N PRO A 235 5.22 8.40 18.35
CA PRO A 235 5.67 7.18 17.72
C PRO A 235 6.58 6.36 18.64
N GLN A 236 6.25 5.09 18.83
CA GLN A 236 6.99 4.14 19.68
C GLN A 236 7.24 2.80 18.98
N ARG A 237 6.45 2.46 17.96
CA ARG A 237 6.51 1.19 17.23
C ARG A 237 6.71 1.45 15.74
N CYS A 238 7.64 0.73 15.13
CA CYS A 238 7.86 0.72 13.68
C CYS A 238 7.09 -0.46 13.09
N LEU A 239 5.89 -0.20 12.55
CA LEU A 239 4.97 -1.24 12.06
C LEU A 239 4.80 -1.21 10.54
N ASP A 240 5.06 -0.07 9.94
CA ASP A 240 4.98 0.16 8.51
C ASP A 240 6.39 0.03 7.92
N HIS A 241 6.53 -0.82 6.91
CA HIS A 241 7.84 -1.15 6.36
C HIS A 241 7.82 -1.09 4.83
N ILE A 242 8.94 -0.69 4.23
CA ILE A 242 9.23 -0.85 2.79
C ILE A 242 10.51 -1.69 2.69
N LEU A 243 10.37 -3.01 2.55
CA LEU A 243 11.50 -3.93 2.43
C LEU A 243 11.99 -4.00 0.98
N LEU A 244 13.30 -3.99 0.78
CA LEU A 244 13.94 -3.97 -0.53
C LEU A 244 14.86 -5.18 -0.72
N SER A 245 14.84 -5.81 -1.90
CA SER A 245 15.85 -6.81 -2.26
C SER A 245 17.25 -6.19 -2.41
N PRO A 246 18.34 -6.94 -2.17
CA PRO A 246 19.72 -6.44 -2.30
C PRO A 246 20.10 -5.85 -3.67
N SER A 247 19.34 -6.20 -4.70
CA SER A 247 19.52 -5.74 -6.06
C SER A 247 19.04 -4.30 -6.31
N LEU A 248 18.31 -3.70 -5.36
CA LEU A 248 17.77 -2.35 -5.44
C LEU A 248 18.63 -1.39 -4.63
N THR A 249 18.97 -0.25 -5.24
CA THR A 249 19.78 0.77 -4.58
C THR A 249 18.88 1.76 -3.86
N LEU A 250 18.99 1.82 -2.53
CA LEU A 250 18.34 2.83 -1.71
C LEU A 250 19.04 4.18 -1.87
N GLU A 251 18.29 5.23 -2.15
CA GLU A 251 18.80 6.60 -2.20
C GLU A 251 18.32 7.44 -1.02
N ARG A 252 17.08 7.26 -0.57
CA ARG A 252 16.50 8.05 0.52
C ARG A 252 15.44 7.27 1.31
N VAL A 253 15.30 7.62 2.58
CA VAL A 253 14.22 7.16 3.48
C VAL A 253 13.71 8.38 4.23
N ASP A 254 12.39 8.50 4.35
CA ASP A 254 11.77 9.52 5.18
C ASP A 254 10.56 8.93 5.91
N VAL A 255 10.47 9.16 7.24
CA VAL A 255 9.22 8.99 7.98
C VAL A 255 8.60 10.37 8.16
N LEU A 256 7.43 10.57 7.57
CA LEU A 256 6.84 11.90 7.50
C LEU A 256 6.07 12.20 8.79
N GLY A 257 6.47 13.26 9.50
CA GLY A 257 5.82 13.73 10.74
C GLY A 257 4.40 14.29 10.58
N GLN A 258 3.68 13.96 9.50
CA GLN A 258 2.32 14.42 9.26
C GLN A 258 1.30 13.48 9.93
N ALA A 259 0.71 13.90 11.05
CA ALA A 259 -0.29 13.14 11.80
C ALA A 259 -1.71 13.20 11.17
N SER A 260 -1.80 12.86 9.89
CA SER A 260 -3.05 12.76 9.12
C SER A 260 -3.78 11.41 9.33
N SER A 261 -3.13 10.44 9.97
CA SER A 261 -3.66 9.14 10.41
C SER A 261 -3.07 8.79 11.79
N ASP A 262 -3.42 7.65 12.38
CA ASP A 262 -2.73 7.10 13.56
C ASP A 262 -1.39 6.42 13.24
N HIS A 263 -1.06 6.26 11.96
CA HIS A 263 0.26 5.90 11.47
C HIS A 263 0.94 7.10 10.80
N LEU A 264 2.27 7.16 10.86
CA LEU A 264 3.06 8.08 10.02
C LEU A 264 3.32 7.42 8.64
N PRO A 265 3.24 8.19 7.54
CA PRO A 265 3.65 7.70 6.23
C PRO A 265 5.14 7.38 6.18
N VAL A 266 5.50 6.28 5.51
CA VAL A 266 6.90 5.89 5.25
C VAL A 266 7.18 6.07 3.76
N GLY A 267 8.13 6.93 3.43
CA GLY A 267 8.62 7.18 2.09
C GLY A 267 10.01 6.59 1.88
N VAL A 268 10.23 6.02 0.68
CA VAL A 268 11.54 5.52 0.24
C VAL A 268 11.77 5.94 -1.21
N GLU A 269 12.98 6.35 -1.52
CA GLU A 269 13.44 6.59 -2.88
C GLU A 269 14.49 5.55 -3.25
N ILE A 270 14.27 4.87 -4.37
CA ILE A 270 15.23 3.91 -4.92
C ILE A 270 15.67 4.31 -6.32
N ARG A 271 16.88 3.91 -6.69
CA ARG A 271 17.32 3.89 -8.07
C ARG A 271 16.95 2.56 -8.70
N LEU A 272 16.27 2.62 -9.84
CA LEU A 272 15.95 1.39 -10.58
C LEU A 272 17.20 0.86 -11.32
N PRO A 273 17.29 -0.45 -11.51
CA PRO A 273 18.24 -1.06 -12.43
C PRO A 273 18.08 -0.56 -13.87
N ASP A 274 19.17 -0.46 -14.63
CA ASP A 274 19.17 0.02 -16.03
C ASP A 274 18.22 -0.74 -16.96
N ALA A 275 18.07 -2.06 -16.74
CA ALA A 275 17.15 -2.89 -17.49
C ALA A 275 15.67 -2.43 -17.36
N LEU A 276 15.32 -1.83 -16.21
CA LEU A 276 13.99 -1.32 -15.93
C LEU A 276 13.79 0.14 -16.40
N HIS A 277 14.87 0.85 -16.72
CA HIS A 277 14.79 2.20 -17.31
C HIS A 277 14.36 2.20 -18.77
N THR A 278 14.76 1.18 -19.53
CA THR A 278 14.64 1.19 -21.00
C THR A 278 13.45 0.37 -21.51
N SER A 279 13.07 -0.70 -20.81
CA SER A 279 12.13 -1.71 -21.35
C SER A 279 10.71 -1.68 -20.79
N ALA A 280 10.42 -0.95 -19.72
CA ALA A 280 9.26 -1.32 -18.89
C ALA A 280 8.26 -0.20 -18.58
N LEU A 281 8.51 1.06 -18.94
CA LEU A 281 7.76 2.17 -18.36
C LEU A 281 7.42 3.17 -19.47
N PRO A 282 6.13 3.43 -19.74
CA PRO A 282 5.76 4.30 -20.84
C PRO A 282 6.41 5.67 -20.63
N VAL A 283 7.33 6.00 -21.54
CA VAL A 283 7.75 7.37 -21.82
C VAL A 283 6.56 8.02 -22.52
N PRO A 284 6.14 9.24 -22.17
CA PRO A 284 5.14 9.95 -22.95
C PRO A 284 5.60 9.96 -24.41
N MET A 285 4.73 9.53 -25.32
CA MET A 285 4.95 9.75 -26.73
C MET A 285 4.95 11.26 -26.94
N ASP A 286 6.10 11.83 -27.28
CA ASP A 286 6.15 13.15 -27.90
C ASP A 286 5.26 13.13 -29.16
N GLY A 287 4.31 14.06 -29.25
CA GLY A 287 3.49 14.35 -30.43
C GLY A 287 2.04 14.66 -30.05
N ILE A 288 1.52 15.89 -30.19
CA ILE A 288 1.61 16.83 -31.32
C ILE A 288 1.81 18.26 -30.82
#